data_AF-A0ABD4EKA1-F1
#
_entry.id   AF-A0ABD4EKA1-F1
#
_cell.length_a   1.000
_cell.length_b   1.000
_cell.length_c   1.000
_cell.angle_alpha   90.00
_cell.angle_beta   90.00
_cell.angle_gamma   90.00
#
_symmetry.space_group_name_H-M   'P 1'
#
loop_
_entity.id
_entity.type
_entity.pdbx_description
1 polymer ?
#
loop_
_entity_poly.entity_id
_entity_poly.type
_entity_poly.pdbx_seq_one_letter_code
_entity_poly.pdbx_strand_id
1 'polypeptide(L)'
;MTVKTAQARIKLANIIESLLGYSVTKVSNTPAIDEKTYNPQGKAKSLYSINSEHSILARAQKRQDLLLIKQQQNIETILALAMEFCPDVACAKQPDADWVEHFIALCEDTSNQSMQVLWAKIFTGETISPGTFSIKSLQTLKHMTQREADSLRKCVSISGYNEKDSSHLIFLGYYKKPSLFDLLGKGNKVSLSIGKSGVSFPDVLTLMDLNLLYRKEIESAALKVGQEFTLSFLSQKLTLKAKSNDLVLSYYKFTQTGDELFRLMNYPINKVYKQLIGSAFEGEFELVWHSLK
;
A
#
# COMPACT_ATOMS: atom_id res chain seq x y z
N MET A 1 -0.07 -39.47 14.79
CA MET A 1 -0.20 -38.10 14.22
C MET A 1 0.03 -37.11 15.33
N THR A 2 0.91 -36.12 15.16
CA THR A 2 1.15 -35.10 16.20
C THR A 2 -0.06 -34.16 16.33
N VAL A 3 -0.32 -33.64 17.54
CA VAL A 3 -1.47 -32.74 17.83
C VAL A 3 -1.54 -31.54 16.86
N LYS A 4 -0.39 -30.95 16.52
CA LYS A 4 -0.28 -29.86 15.52
C LYS A 4 -0.76 -30.27 14.13
N THR A 5 -0.47 -31.50 13.70
CA THR A 5 -0.90 -32.03 12.40
C THR A 5 -2.41 -32.27 12.34
N ALA A 6 -3.02 -32.68 13.47
CA ALA A 6 -4.46 -32.83 13.57
C ALA A 6 -5.18 -31.47 13.50
N GLN A 7 -4.66 -30.44 14.17
CA GLN A 7 -5.21 -29.07 14.11
C GLN A 7 -5.20 -28.48 12.69
N ALA A 8 -4.11 -28.65 11.93
CA ALA A 8 -4.03 -28.14 10.56
C ALA A 8 -5.09 -28.77 9.63
N ARG A 9 -5.33 -30.09 9.77
CA ARG A 9 -6.35 -30.80 8.99
C ARG A 9 -7.76 -30.35 9.32
N ILE A 10 -8.08 -30.14 10.60
CA ILE A 10 -9.39 -29.65 11.04
C ILE A 10 -9.62 -28.23 10.47
N LYS A 11 -8.64 -27.33 10.58
CA LYS A 11 -8.74 -25.98 10.01
C LYS A 11 -8.98 -26.02 8.50
N LEU A 12 -8.25 -26.87 7.77
CA LEU A 12 -8.42 -27.02 6.33
C LEU A 12 -9.81 -27.56 5.98
N ALA A 13 -10.32 -28.54 6.72
CA ALA A 13 -11.67 -29.08 6.50
C ALA A 13 -12.75 -28.00 6.68
N ASN A 14 -12.64 -27.19 7.74
CA ASN A 14 -13.57 -26.09 8.00
C ASN A 14 -13.50 -25.01 6.89
N ILE A 15 -12.31 -24.72 6.36
CA ILE A 15 -12.16 -23.79 5.23
C ILE A 15 -12.84 -24.35 3.98
N ILE A 16 -12.64 -25.64 3.68
CA ILE A 16 -13.28 -26.30 2.52
C ILE A 16 -14.81 -26.23 2.65
N GLU A 17 -15.33 -26.55 3.83
CA GLU A 17 -16.77 -26.50 4.10
C GLU A 17 -17.33 -25.07 4.00
N SER A 18 -16.63 -24.07 4.53
CA SER A 18 -17.03 -22.67 4.39
C SER A 18 -17.03 -22.19 2.94
N LEU A 19 -16.12 -22.69 2.09
CA LEU A 19 -16.02 -22.31 0.68
C LEU A 19 -17.06 -23.00 -0.21
N LEU A 20 -17.39 -24.26 0.12
CA LEU A 20 -18.24 -25.10 -0.75
C LEU A 20 -19.65 -25.30 -0.21
N GLY A 21 -19.88 -25.07 1.08
CA GLY A 21 -21.12 -25.42 1.79
C GLY A 21 -21.25 -26.91 2.11
N TYR A 22 -20.19 -27.71 1.91
CA TYR A 22 -20.20 -29.17 2.11
C TYR A 22 -18.90 -29.63 2.75
N SER A 23 -18.99 -30.56 3.70
CA SER A 23 -17.83 -31.11 4.40
C SER A 23 -16.96 -32.00 3.50
N VAL A 24 -15.68 -32.13 3.86
CA VAL A 24 -14.75 -33.06 3.22
C VAL A 24 -14.61 -34.32 4.07
N THR A 25 -14.75 -35.49 3.45
CA THR A 25 -14.60 -36.79 4.12
C THR A 25 -13.47 -37.59 3.51
N LYS A 26 -12.84 -38.41 4.35
CA LYS A 26 -11.88 -39.41 3.87
C LYS A 26 -12.67 -40.52 3.17
N VAL A 27 -12.27 -40.88 1.96
CA VAL A 27 -12.86 -42.03 1.27
C VAL A 27 -12.44 -43.28 2.03
N SER A 28 -13.41 -43.96 2.66
CA SER A 28 -13.19 -45.20 3.40
C SER A 28 -12.75 -46.29 2.41
N ASN A 29 -11.51 -46.76 2.52
CA ASN A 29 -11.08 -48.00 1.89
C ASN A 29 -11.14 -49.14 2.91
N THR A 30 -11.91 -50.19 2.63
CA THR A 30 -11.47 -51.58 2.85
C THR A 30 -12.42 -52.61 2.19
N PRO A 31 -11.94 -53.83 1.81
CA PRO A 31 -10.54 -54.29 1.75
C PRO A 31 -10.17 -55.03 0.45
N ALA A 32 -8.93 -54.87 -0.03
CA ALA A 32 -8.08 -55.96 -0.50
C ALA A 32 -6.70 -55.39 -0.84
N ILE A 33 -5.68 -56.12 -0.41
CA ILE A 33 -4.36 -56.09 -1.02
C ILE A 33 -4.59 -56.46 -2.48
N ASP A 34 -4.57 -55.50 -3.39
CA ASP A 34 -3.97 -55.69 -4.70
C ASP A 34 -3.78 -54.34 -5.41
N GLU A 35 -2.55 -54.21 -5.87
CA GLU A 35 -1.92 -53.30 -6.80
C GLU A 35 -2.79 -52.28 -7.58
N LYS A 36 -2.25 -51.04 -7.59
CA LYS A 36 -2.50 -49.91 -8.51
C LYS A 36 -3.74 -49.05 -8.23
N THR A 37 -3.55 -48.08 -7.34
CA THR A 37 -4.44 -46.94 -7.05
C THR A 37 -4.50 -45.88 -8.16
N TYR A 38 -4.54 -46.29 -9.43
CA TYR A 38 -4.59 -45.38 -10.58
C TYR A 38 -5.96 -45.40 -11.25
N ASN A 39 -6.50 -44.23 -11.59
CA ASN A 39 -7.66 -44.12 -12.48
C ASN A 39 -7.29 -44.63 -13.90
N PRO A 40 -8.24 -44.79 -14.84
CA PRO A 40 -7.97 -45.24 -16.22
C PRO A 40 -6.95 -44.38 -16.99
N GLN A 41 -6.54 -43.24 -16.45
CA GLN A 41 -5.57 -42.29 -16.99
C GLN A 41 -4.23 -42.31 -16.24
N GLY A 42 -3.98 -43.28 -15.35
CA GLY A 42 -2.72 -43.38 -14.62
C GLY A 42 -2.54 -42.35 -13.48
N LYS A 43 -3.62 -41.73 -12.97
CA LYS A 43 -3.57 -40.76 -11.85
C LYS A 43 -4.04 -41.38 -10.53
N ALA A 44 -3.30 -41.11 -9.45
CA ALA A 44 -3.64 -41.57 -8.11
C ALA A 44 -5.07 -41.14 -7.70
N LYS A 45 -5.90 -42.08 -7.22
CA LYS A 45 -7.24 -41.77 -6.70
C LYS A 45 -7.11 -40.93 -5.42
N SER A 46 -7.81 -39.78 -5.36
CA SER A 46 -7.80 -38.91 -4.17
C SER A 46 -8.34 -39.66 -2.94
N LEU A 47 -7.65 -39.51 -1.80
CA LEU A 47 -8.07 -40.08 -0.52
C LEU A 47 -9.23 -39.33 0.14
N TYR A 48 -9.66 -38.21 -0.44
CA TYR A 48 -10.70 -37.34 0.09
C TYR A 48 -11.72 -36.99 -1.00
N SER A 49 -12.99 -36.91 -0.59
CA SER A 49 -14.12 -36.47 -1.41
C SER A 49 -14.96 -35.45 -0.66
N ILE A 50 -15.62 -34.56 -1.41
CA ILE A 50 -16.64 -33.68 -0.85
C ILE A 50 -17.88 -34.52 -0.56
N ASN A 51 -18.33 -34.48 0.69
CA ASN A 51 -19.48 -35.25 1.18
C ASN A 51 -20.78 -34.54 0.77
N SER A 52 -21.33 -34.94 -0.37
CA SER A 52 -22.55 -34.34 -0.91
C SER A 52 -23.18 -35.25 -1.95
N GLU A 53 -24.48 -35.50 -1.80
CA GLU A 53 -25.31 -36.22 -2.78
C GLU A 53 -25.80 -35.30 -3.92
N HIS A 54 -25.48 -34.00 -3.85
CA HIS A 54 -25.91 -33.03 -4.86
C HIS A 54 -25.08 -33.10 -6.13
N SER A 55 -25.74 -32.83 -7.27
CA SER A 55 -25.08 -32.69 -8.56
C SER A 55 -24.00 -31.60 -8.54
N ILE A 56 -23.04 -31.69 -9.45
CA ILE A 56 -21.99 -30.65 -9.59
C ILE A 56 -22.60 -29.27 -9.82
N LEU A 57 -23.68 -29.18 -10.61
CA LEU A 57 -24.39 -27.93 -10.87
C LEU A 57 -24.97 -27.32 -9.59
N ALA A 58 -25.68 -28.12 -8.78
CA ALA A 58 -26.26 -27.64 -7.52
C ALA A 58 -25.17 -27.17 -6.54
N ARG A 59 -24.03 -27.87 -6.50
CA ARG A 59 -22.88 -27.46 -5.67
C ARG A 59 -22.20 -26.19 -6.18
N ALA A 60 -22.11 -26.00 -7.49
CA ALA A 60 -21.60 -24.78 -8.09
C ALA A 60 -22.50 -23.57 -7.76
N GLN A 61 -23.82 -23.73 -7.87
CA GLN A 61 -24.79 -22.71 -7.47
C GLN A 61 -24.65 -22.36 -5.98
N LYS A 62 -24.61 -23.37 -5.11
CA LYS A 62 -24.43 -23.15 -3.67
C LYS A 62 -23.16 -22.35 -3.35
N ARG A 63 -22.04 -22.67 -4.01
CA ARG A 63 -20.79 -21.91 -3.87
C ARG A 63 -20.94 -20.47 -4.34
N GLN A 64 -21.65 -20.24 -5.46
CA GLN A 64 -21.91 -18.89 -5.95
C GLN A 64 -22.75 -18.08 -4.96
N ASP A 65 -23.81 -18.66 -4.41
CA ASP A 65 -24.65 -17.98 -3.41
C ASP A 65 -23.83 -17.59 -2.17
N LEU A 66 -22.97 -18.49 -1.68
CA LEU A 66 -22.08 -18.22 -0.54
C LEU A 66 -21.09 -17.10 -0.83
N LEU A 67 -20.56 -17.03 -2.05
CA LEU A 67 -19.66 -15.95 -2.48
C LEU A 67 -20.40 -14.61 -2.47
N LEU A 68 -21.58 -14.53 -3.09
CA LEU A 68 -22.37 -13.31 -3.18
C LEU A 68 -22.79 -12.79 -1.79
N ILE A 69 -23.20 -13.67 -0.89
CA ILE A 69 -23.51 -13.29 0.51
C ILE A 69 -22.29 -12.66 1.19
N LYS A 70 -21.11 -13.28 1.02
CA LYS A 70 -19.88 -12.76 1.63
C LYS A 70 -19.48 -11.41 1.03
N GLN A 71 -19.59 -11.26 -0.28
CA GLN A 71 -19.30 -10.00 -0.97
C GLN A 71 -20.24 -8.88 -0.50
N GLN A 72 -21.54 -9.17 -0.40
CA GLN A 72 -22.52 -8.23 0.14
C GLN A 72 -22.18 -7.80 1.57
N GLN A 73 -21.82 -8.74 2.45
CA GLN A 73 -21.38 -8.43 3.82
C GLN A 73 -20.14 -7.52 3.85
N ASN A 74 -19.17 -7.74 2.96
CA ASN A 74 -17.99 -6.89 2.86
C ASN A 74 -18.37 -5.47 2.43
N ILE A 75 -19.23 -5.32 1.41
CA ILE A 75 -19.73 -4.03 0.94
C ILE A 75 -20.42 -3.28 2.08
N GLU A 76 -21.38 -3.92 2.74
CA GLU A 76 -22.14 -3.32 3.85
C GLU A 76 -21.24 -2.88 5.00
N THR A 77 -20.25 -3.70 5.35
CA THR A 77 -19.26 -3.37 6.39
C THR A 77 -18.46 -2.13 6.02
N ILE A 78 -17.96 -2.06 4.77
CA ILE A 78 -17.15 -0.93 4.29
C ILE A 78 -17.99 0.35 4.25
N LEU A 79 -19.22 0.29 3.75
CA LEU A 79 -20.10 1.46 3.66
C LEU A 79 -20.55 1.94 5.04
N ALA A 80 -20.80 1.04 5.99
CA ALA A 80 -21.07 1.40 7.38
C ALA A 80 -19.87 2.11 8.02
N LEU A 81 -18.65 1.59 7.84
CA LEU A 81 -17.42 2.25 8.31
C LEU A 81 -17.22 3.62 7.65
N ALA A 82 -17.57 3.77 6.38
CA ALA A 82 -17.44 5.04 5.68
C ALA A 82 -18.35 6.12 6.29
N MET A 83 -19.55 5.73 6.76
CA MET A 83 -20.43 6.62 7.53
C MET A 83 -19.81 7.04 8.86
N GLU A 84 -19.12 6.13 9.57
CA GLU A 84 -18.42 6.48 10.82
C GLU A 84 -17.29 7.49 10.60
N PHE A 85 -16.63 7.46 9.43
CA PHE A 85 -15.56 8.41 9.10
C PHE A 85 -16.06 9.71 8.48
N CYS A 86 -17.32 9.77 8.03
CA CYS A 86 -17.87 10.94 7.37
C CYS A 86 -18.12 12.06 8.39
N PRO A 87 -17.45 13.21 8.28
CA PRO A 87 -17.72 14.35 9.14
C PRO A 87 -19.00 15.07 8.69
N ASP A 88 -19.61 15.83 9.61
CA ASP A 88 -20.77 16.69 9.32
C ASP A 88 -20.32 17.95 8.56
N VAL A 89 -20.04 17.79 7.26
CA VAL A 89 -19.62 18.88 6.37
C VAL A 89 -20.51 18.96 5.13
N ALA A 90 -20.72 20.18 4.63
CA ALA A 90 -21.46 20.37 3.40
C ALA A 90 -20.65 19.81 2.21
N CYS A 91 -21.28 18.94 1.42
CA CYS A 91 -20.71 18.46 0.18
C CYS A 91 -21.27 19.24 -1.01
N ALA A 92 -20.38 19.77 -1.86
CA ALA A 92 -20.77 20.56 -3.01
C ALA A 92 -21.14 19.73 -4.24
N LYS A 93 -20.67 18.47 -4.35
CA LYS A 93 -20.83 17.61 -5.53
C LYS A 93 -20.89 16.14 -5.15
N GLN A 94 -21.72 15.36 -5.85
CA GLN A 94 -21.73 13.91 -5.72
C GLN A 94 -20.51 13.29 -6.43
N PRO A 95 -19.99 12.15 -5.93
CA PRO A 95 -19.07 11.31 -6.70
C PRO A 95 -19.65 10.91 -8.04
N ASP A 96 -18.76 10.66 -9.00
CA ASP A 96 -19.14 10.11 -10.29
C ASP A 96 -19.77 8.71 -10.13
N ALA A 97 -20.89 8.46 -10.82
CA ALA A 97 -21.64 7.22 -10.67
C ALA A 97 -20.85 6.00 -11.16
N ASP A 98 -20.10 6.14 -12.26
CA ASP A 98 -19.25 5.07 -12.77
C ASP A 98 -18.13 4.80 -11.75
N TRP A 99 -17.56 5.84 -11.13
CA TRP A 99 -16.57 5.65 -10.07
C TRP A 99 -17.12 4.85 -8.89
N VAL A 100 -18.35 5.15 -8.44
CA VAL A 100 -18.99 4.41 -7.34
C VAL A 100 -19.18 2.94 -7.70
N GLU A 101 -19.63 2.64 -8.92
CA GLU A 101 -19.79 1.27 -9.40
C GLU A 101 -18.45 0.52 -9.40
N HIS A 102 -17.38 1.15 -9.90
CA HIS A 102 -16.04 0.58 -9.87
C HIS A 102 -15.54 0.37 -8.43
N PHE A 103 -15.83 1.30 -7.52
CA PHE A 103 -15.45 1.18 -6.12
C PHE A 103 -16.07 -0.07 -5.49
N ILE A 104 -17.37 -0.31 -5.70
CA ILE A 104 -18.09 -1.47 -5.16
C ILE A 104 -17.48 -2.77 -5.70
N ALA A 105 -17.32 -2.88 -7.02
CA ALA A 105 -16.74 -4.07 -7.66
C ALA A 105 -15.28 -4.35 -7.23
N LEU A 106 -14.53 -3.32 -6.83
CA LEU A 106 -13.15 -3.50 -6.36
C LEU A 106 -13.08 -3.88 -4.88
N CYS A 107 -13.98 -3.38 -4.04
CA CYS A 107 -13.91 -3.59 -2.59
C CYS A 107 -14.64 -4.86 -2.10
N GLU A 108 -15.60 -5.40 -2.88
CA GLU A 108 -16.47 -6.52 -2.50
C GLU A 108 -15.75 -7.80 -2.04
N ASP A 109 -14.52 -8.03 -2.50
CA ASP A 109 -13.72 -9.20 -2.13
C ASP A 109 -12.89 -9.00 -0.83
N THR A 110 -12.97 -7.82 -0.21
CA THR A 110 -12.11 -7.44 0.92
C THR A 110 -12.76 -7.76 2.27
N SER A 111 -12.33 -8.86 2.89
CA SER A 111 -12.75 -9.22 4.27
C SER A 111 -11.72 -8.89 5.36
N ASN A 112 -10.54 -8.37 5.00
CA ASN A 112 -9.55 -7.96 5.99
C ASN A 112 -9.96 -6.61 6.60
N GLN A 113 -10.17 -6.56 7.92
CA GLN A 113 -10.65 -5.38 8.62
C GLN A 113 -9.77 -4.13 8.40
N SER A 114 -8.44 -4.28 8.39
CA SER A 114 -7.53 -3.15 8.16
C SER A 114 -7.67 -2.58 6.74
N MET A 115 -7.86 -3.44 5.75
CA MET A 115 -8.12 -3.01 4.37
C MET A 115 -9.51 -2.42 4.20
N GLN A 116 -10.54 -2.97 4.87
CA GLN A 116 -11.90 -2.40 4.88
C GLN A 116 -11.92 -0.96 5.41
N VAL A 117 -11.13 -0.67 6.44
CA VAL A 117 -10.95 0.71 6.95
C VAL A 117 -10.34 1.63 5.89
N LEU A 118 -9.38 1.15 5.09
CA LEU A 118 -8.80 1.95 4.00
C LEU A 118 -9.82 2.22 2.90
N TRP A 119 -10.59 1.20 2.47
CA TRP A 119 -11.67 1.36 1.51
C TRP A 119 -12.73 2.35 1.99
N ALA A 120 -13.14 2.27 3.26
CA ALA A 120 -14.08 3.19 3.86
C ALA A 120 -13.58 4.64 3.80
N LYS A 121 -12.33 4.89 4.21
CA LYS A 121 -11.71 6.22 4.12
C LYS A 121 -11.61 6.77 2.69
N ILE A 122 -11.32 5.90 1.72
CA ILE A 122 -11.35 6.28 0.30
C ILE A 122 -12.75 6.75 -0.09
N PHE A 123 -13.78 5.97 0.22
CA PHE A 123 -15.16 6.30 -0.12
C PHE A 123 -15.61 7.62 0.53
N THR A 124 -15.30 7.79 1.82
CA THR A 124 -15.56 9.04 2.54
C THR A 124 -14.86 10.23 1.90
N GLY A 125 -13.57 10.09 1.56
CA GLY A 125 -12.78 11.16 0.95
C GLY A 125 -13.29 11.56 -0.44
N GLU A 126 -13.66 10.59 -1.26
CA GLU A 126 -14.28 10.83 -2.57
C GLU A 126 -15.66 11.48 -2.44
N THR A 127 -16.44 11.08 -1.43
CA THR A 127 -17.75 11.66 -1.13
C THR A 127 -17.65 13.13 -0.70
N ILE A 128 -16.64 13.50 0.09
CA ILE A 128 -16.44 14.87 0.55
C ILE A 128 -15.86 15.75 -0.57
N SER A 129 -14.91 15.21 -1.33
CA SER A 129 -14.19 15.94 -2.37
C SER A 129 -13.99 15.03 -3.59
N PRO A 130 -14.97 14.97 -4.51
CA PRO A 130 -14.85 14.16 -5.73
C PRO A 130 -13.58 14.49 -6.53
N GLY A 131 -12.94 13.46 -7.09
CA GLY A 131 -11.65 13.53 -7.77
C GLY A 131 -10.45 13.34 -6.85
N THR A 132 -10.63 12.91 -5.60
CA THR A 132 -9.53 12.68 -4.66
C THR A 132 -8.82 11.36 -4.91
N PHE A 133 -9.55 10.33 -5.34
CA PHE A 133 -9.01 9.00 -5.62
C PHE A 133 -9.37 8.55 -7.03
N SER A 134 -8.37 8.25 -7.84
CA SER A 134 -8.56 7.66 -9.16
C SER A 134 -8.88 6.18 -9.10
N ILE A 135 -9.53 5.65 -10.15
CA ILE A 135 -9.74 4.20 -10.32
C ILE A 135 -8.42 3.42 -10.27
N LYS A 136 -7.32 4.01 -10.75
CA LYS A 136 -5.98 3.40 -10.67
C LYS A 136 -5.55 3.18 -9.21
N SER A 137 -5.84 4.13 -8.33
CA SER A 137 -5.56 4.00 -6.89
C SER A 137 -6.39 2.90 -6.24
N LEU A 138 -7.65 2.75 -6.64
CA LEU A 138 -8.51 1.65 -6.18
C LEU A 138 -7.97 0.28 -6.62
N GLN A 139 -7.56 0.17 -7.89
CA GLN A 139 -6.95 -1.05 -8.43
C GLN A 139 -5.65 -1.40 -7.71
N THR A 140 -4.78 -0.42 -7.47
CA THR A 140 -3.55 -0.63 -6.71
C THR A 140 -3.85 -1.10 -5.29
N LEU A 141 -4.84 -0.50 -4.60
CA LEU A 141 -5.24 -0.94 -3.27
C LEU A 141 -5.79 -2.37 -3.26
N LYS A 142 -6.62 -2.76 -4.26
CA LYS A 142 -7.19 -4.12 -4.37
C LYS A 142 -6.11 -5.20 -4.40
N HIS A 143 -4.97 -4.91 -5.02
CA HIS A 143 -3.86 -5.85 -5.14
C HIS A 143 -2.82 -5.74 -4.03
N MET A 144 -2.95 -4.74 -3.14
CA MET A 144 -2.00 -4.50 -2.07
C MET A 144 -2.20 -5.51 -0.94
N THR A 145 -1.11 -6.20 -0.61
CA THR A 145 -1.01 -7.06 0.58
C THR A 145 -0.78 -6.23 1.84
N GLN A 146 -1.04 -6.82 3.00
CA GLN A 146 -0.75 -6.15 4.28
C GLN A 146 0.73 -5.75 4.44
N ARG A 147 1.65 -6.58 3.91
CA ARG A 147 3.10 -6.28 3.95
C ARG A 147 3.44 -5.06 3.10
N GLU A 148 2.82 -4.93 1.94
CA GLU A 148 3.02 -3.79 1.05
C GLU A 148 2.45 -2.50 1.65
N ALA A 149 1.28 -2.59 2.29
CA ALA A 149 0.71 -1.48 3.05
C ALA A 149 1.62 -1.04 4.22
N ASP A 150 2.27 -1.99 4.90
CA ASP A 150 3.27 -1.70 5.93
C ASP A 150 4.50 -0.97 5.36
N SER A 151 4.99 -1.37 4.18
CA SER A 151 6.08 -0.66 3.48
C SER A 151 5.68 0.76 3.09
N LEU A 152 4.44 0.96 2.64
CA LEU A 152 3.91 2.28 2.32
C LEU A 152 3.86 3.17 3.57
N ARG A 153 3.32 2.68 4.68
CA ARG A 153 3.30 3.40 5.96
C ARG A 153 4.70 3.86 6.40
N LYS A 154 5.69 2.99 6.30
CA LYS A 154 7.08 3.33 6.65
C LYS A 154 7.60 4.47 5.79
N CYS A 155 7.41 4.39 4.47
CA CYS A 155 7.85 5.42 3.53
C CYS A 155 7.13 6.76 3.75
N VAL A 156 5.82 6.73 4.03
CA VAL A 156 5.03 7.92 4.36
C VAL A 156 5.63 8.69 5.54
N SER A 157 6.10 7.99 6.57
CA SER A 157 6.71 8.63 7.76
C SER A 157 8.00 9.41 7.48
N ILE A 158 8.63 9.21 6.32
CA ILE A 158 9.85 9.90 5.88
C ILE A 158 9.66 10.71 4.61
N SER A 159 8.42 11.01 4.25
CA SER A 159 8.07 11.75 3.04
C SER A 159 7.53 13.12 3.39
N GLY A 160 7.96 14.14 2.64
CA GLY A 160 7.44 15.50 2.76
C GLY A 160 6.71 15.93 1.48
N TYR A 161 5.65 16.70 1.63
CA TYR A 161 4.88 17.27 0.54
C TYR A 161 5.57 18.52 -0.02
N ASN A 162 5.80 18.55 -1.33
CA ASN A 162 6.26 19.73 -2.04
C ASN A 162 5.07 20.41 -2.73
N GLU A 163 4.71 21.60 -2.25
CA GLU A 163 3.58 22.39 -2.78
C GLU A 163 3.75 22.74 -4.27
N LYS A 164 4.98 23.05 -4.71
CA LYS A 164 5.25 23.44 -6.10
C LYS A 164 4.97 22.32 -7.08
N ASP A 165 5.30 21.09 -6.71
CA ASP A 165 5.17 19.91 -7.55
C ASP A 165 3.91 19.10 -7.24
N SER A 166 3.10 19.55 -6.28
CA SER A 166 1.90 18.91 -5.76
C SER A 166 2.08 17.41 -5.46
N SER A 167 3.20 17.06 -4.83
CA SER A 167 3.59 15.66 -4.66
C SER A 167 4.49 15.45 -3.46
N HIS A 168 4.38 14.27 -2.84
CA HIS A 168 5.27 13.82 -1.78
C HIS A 168 6.60 13.30 -2.33
N LEU A 169 7.65 13.49 -1.54
CA LEU A 169 8.99 13.01 -1.88
C LEU A 169 9.80 12.59 -0.65
N ILE A 170 10.77 11.72 -0.88
CA ILE A 170 11.73 11.22 0.12
C ILE A 170 13.12 11.69 -0.31
N PHE A 171 13.77 12.55 0.49
CA PHE A 171 15.13 12.97 0.19
C PHE A 171 16.13 11.81 0.27
N LEU A 172 17.04 11.79 -0.70
CA LEU A 172 18.19 10.89 -0.78
C LEU A 172 19.51 11.62 -0.54
N GLY A 173 19.53 12.95 -0.67
CA GLY A 173 20.69 13.76 -0.40
C GLY A 173 20.78 14.95 -1.34
N TYR A 174 22.00 15.44 -1.55
CA TYR A 174 22.29 16.50 -2.51
C TYR A 174 23.70 16.36 -3.07
N TYR A 175 23.98 17.06 -4.14
CA TYR A 175 25.32 17.28 -4.63
C TYR A 175 25.47 18.71 -5.16
N LYS A 176 26.70 19.20 -5.25
CA LYS A 176 27.01 20.45 -5.93
C LYS A 176 27.49 20.14 -7.34
N LYS A 177 26.95 20.81 -8.36
CA LYS A 177 27.46 20.62 -9.73
C LYS A 177 28.94 21.05 -9.77
N PRO A 178 29.81 20.27 -10.44
CA PRO A 178 31.21 20.62 -10.55
C PRO A 178 31.36 21.94 -11.32
N SER A 179 32.11 22.87 -10.75
CA SER A 179 32.53 24.10 -11.45
C SER A 179 33.75 23.82 -12.35
N LEU A 180 34.01 24.68 -13.33
CA LEU A 180 35.18 24.55 -14.22
C LEU A 180 36.53 24.54 -13.45
N PHE A 181 36.55 25.07 -12.22
CA PHE A 181 37.70 25.06 -11.32
C PHE A 181 37.77 23.85 -10.37
N ASP A 182 36.75 22.97 -10.33
CA ASP A 182 36.66 21.81 -9.42
C ASP A 182 37.39 20.55 -9.94
N LEU A 183 38.30 20.67 -10.91
CA LEU A 183 38.96 19.52 -11.57
C LEU A 183 39.80 18.63 -10.61
N LEU A 184 40.02 19.05 -9.36
CA LEU A 184 40.69 18.29 -8.31
C LEU A 184 39.80 17.92 -7.11
N GLY A 185 38.55 18.38 -7.06
CA GLY A 185 37.64 18.13 -5.94
C GLY A 185 36.80 16.88 -6.16
N LYS A 186 36.73 15.98 -5.17
CA LYS A 186 35.62 15.01 -5.12
C LYS A 186 34.35 15.84 -4.99
N GLY A 187 33.49 15.84 -6.02
CA GLY A 187 32.19 16.51 -5.95
C GLY A 187 31.49 16.13 -4.64
N ASN A 188 31.08 17.14 -3.87
CA ASN A 188 30.52 16.96 -2.54
C ASN A 188 29.09 16.38 -2.65
N LYS A 189 28.98 15.09 -2.97
CA LYS A 189 27.72 14.35 -2.89
C LYS A 189 27.52 13.92 -1.44
N VAL A 190 26.45 14.42 -0.84
CA VAL A 190 25.97 13.99 0.47
C VAL A 190 24.77 13.08 0.25
N SER A 191 24.76 11.94 0.92
CA SER A 191 23.67 10.96 0.85
C SER A 191 23.04 10.75 2.23
N LEU A 192 21.71 10.69 2.25
CA LEU A 192 20.91 10.34 3.42
C LEU A 192 20.81 8.83 3.54
N SER A 193 21.30 8.28 4.65
CA SER A 193 21.11 6.87 4.98
C SER A 193 19.70 6.61 5.50
N ILE A 194 18.69 6.59 4.60
CA ILE A 194 17.27 6.37 4.97
C ILE A 194 17.04 5.08 5.77
N GLY A 195 17.91 4.07 5.61
CA GLY A 195 17.92 2.84 6.42
C GLY A 195 17.93 3.07 7.94
N LYS A 196 18.58 4.14 8.41
CA LYS A 196 18.64 4.48 9.84
C LYS A 196 17.28 4.91 10.41
N SER A 197 16.33 5.30 9.56
CA SER A 197 14.96 5.69 9.97
C SER A 197 14.00 4.50 10.13
N GLY A 198 14.45 3.28 9.83
CA GLY A 198 13.61 2.08 9.83
C GLY A 198 12.98 1.73 8.47
N VAL A 199 13.27 2.51 7.43
CA VAL A 199 12.86 2.23 6.04
C VAL A 199 13.97 1.50 5.30
N SER A 200 13.72 0.26 4.89
CA SER A 200 14.68 -0.53 4.13
C SER A 200 14.58 -0.23 2.63
N PHE A 201 15.64 -0.52 1.86
CA PHE A 201 15.57 -0.39 0.40
C PHE A 201 14.50 -1.31 -0.24
N PRO A 202 14.28 -2.55 0.23
CA PRO A 202 13.13 -3.36 -0.19
C PRO A 202 11.77 -2.68 0.03
N ASP A 203 11.59 -1.89 1.09
CA ASP A 203 10.34 -1.13 1.28
C ASP A 203 10.14 -0.12 0.13
N VAL A 204 11.21 0.56 -0.30
CA VAL A 204 11.17 1.51 -1.44
C VAL A 204 10.89 0.78 -2.76
N LEU A 205 11.58 -0.34 -3.02
CA LEU A 205 11.36 -1.16 -4.22
C LEU A 205 9.93 -1.66 -4.31
N THR A 206 9.36 -2.08 -3.17
CA THR A 206 7.96 -2.48 -3.07
C THR A 206 7.03 -1.37 -3.56
N LEU A 207 7.28 -0.12 -3.16
CA LEU A 207 6.48 1.02 -3.61
C LEU A 207 6.67 1.33 -5.09
N MET A 208 7.86 1.13 -5.64
CA MET A 208 8.11 1.26 -7.08
C MET A 208 7.38 0.19 -7.89
N ASP A 209 7.32 -1.04 -7.38
CA ASP A 209 6.64 -2.16 -8.04
C ASP A 209 5.12 -2.00 -8.05
N LEU A 210 4.57 -1.40 -6.99
CA LEU A 210 3.17 -0.97 -6.91
C LEU A 210 2.88 0.32 -7.71
N ASN A 211 3.91 0.89 -8.36
CA ASN A 211 3.85 2.17 -9.07
C ASN A 211 3.39 3.35 -8.19
N LEU A 212 3.67 3.30 -6.88
CA LEU A 212 3.44 4.40 -5.93
C LEU A 212 4.59 5.40 -5.94
N LEU A 213 5.80 4.96 -6.30
CA LEU A 213 6.97 5.81 -6.53
C LEU A 213 7.39 5.73 -8.01
N TYR A 214 7.92 6.82 -8.54
CA TYR A 214 8.66 6.75 -9.79
C TYR A 214 9.90 5.86 -9.62
N ARG A 215 10.21 5.06 -10.65
CA ARG A 215 11.32 4.09 -10.61
C ARG A 215 12.72 4.71 -10.66
N LYS A 216 12.82 6.01 -10.94
CA LYS A 216 14.09 6.74 -11.03
C LYS A 216 14.17 7.78 -9.94
N GLU A 217 15.38 7.98 -9.41
CA GLU A 217 15.70 9.16 -8.62
C GLU A 217 15.42 10.42 -9.45
N ILE A 218 14.86 11.43 -8.80
CA ILE A 218 14.58 12.72 -9.40
C ILE A 218 15.53 13.74 -8.77
N GLU A 219 15.99 14.65 -9.61
CA GLU A 219 16.84 15.76 -9.21
C GLU A 219 16.07 17.08 -9.27
N SER A 220 16.30 17.96 -8.30
CA SER A 220 15.80 19.34 -8.39
C SER A 220 16.53 20.11 -9.51
N ALA A 221 15.97 21.25 -9.89
CA ALA A 221 16.79 22.27 -10.53
C ALA A 221 17.96 22.66 -9.61
N ALA A 222 19.06 23.12 -10.20
CA ALA A 222 20.19 23.67 -9.47
C ALA A 222 19.75 24.93 -8.71
N LEU A 223 19.87 24.89 -7.38
CA LEU A 223 19.49 25.97 -6.48
C LEU A 223 20.58 27.03 -6.47
N LYS A 224 20.17 28.30 -6.50
CA LYS A 224 21.07 29.44 -6.29
C LYS A 224 21.22 29.75 -4.80
N VAL A 225 22.29 30.45 -4.43
CA VAL A 225 22.46 30.99 -3.06
C VAL A 225 21.20 31.76 -2.64
N GLY A 226 20.71 31.47 -1.45
CA GLY A 226 19.52 32.08 -0.86
C GLY A 226 18.20 31.54 -1.39
N GLN A 227 18.20 30.66 -2.40
CA GLN A 227 16.98 30.02 -2.89
C GLN A 227 16.46 28.99 -1.88
N GLU A 228 15.14 29.01 -1.69
CA GLU A 228 14.45 28.13 -0.75
C GLU A 228 13.85 26.90 -1.45
N PHE A 229 13.87 25.78 -0.74
CA PHE A 229 13.14 24.55 -1.05
C PHE A 229 12.34 24.13 0.19
N THR A 230 11.03 23.91 0.03
CA THR A 230 10.14 23.66 1.16
C THR A 230 9.48 22.31 1.09
N LEU A 231 9.41 21.61 2.22
CA LEU A 231 8.59 20.40 2.40
C LEU A 231 7.67 20.52 3.60
N SER A 232 6.42 20.10 3.42
CA SER A 232 5.42 20.02 4.49
C SER A 232 5.25 18.57 4.95
N PHE A 233 5.37 18.34 6.25
CA PHE A 233 5.23 17.07 6.94
C PHE A 233 4.11 17.17 7.97
N LEU A 234 2.87 16.92 7.56
CA LEU A 234 1.67 17.00 8.40
C LEU A 234 1.57 18.30 9.24
N SER A 235 2.17 18.32 10.45
CA SER A 235 2.19 19.45 11.38
C SER A 235 3.49 20.25 11.39
N GLN A 236 4.44 19.97 10.50
CA GLN A 236 5.72 20.68 10.42
C GLN A 236 6.06 21.06 8.99
N LYS A 237 6.67 22.23 8.78
CA LYS A 237 7.23 22.67 7.50
C LYS A 237 8.73 22.84 7.63
N LEU A 238 9.47 22.19 6.74
CA LEU A 238 10.91 22.36 6.55
C LEU A 238 11.15 23.37 5.43
N THR A 239 11.94 24.40 5.70
CA THR A 239 12.54 25.26 4.69
C THR A 239 14.05 25.01 4.65
N LEU A 240 14.55 24.64 3.47
CA LEU A 240 15.98 24.54 3.16
C LEU A 240 16.37 25.76 2.33
N LYS A 241 17.24 26.61 2.86
CA LYS A 241 17.77 27.76 2.12
C LYS A 241 19.23 27.51 1.73
N ALA A 242 19.50 27.48 0.43
CA ALA A 242 20.82 27.15 -0.10
C ALA A 242 21.88 28.18 0.32
N LYS A 243 23.02 27.70 0.86
CA LYS A 243 24.17 28.55 1.23
C LYS A 243 25.15 28.77 0.06
N SER A 244 25.14 27.86 -0.91
CA SER A 244 25.99 27.93 -2.10
C SER A 244 25.18 27.74 -3.40
N ASN A 245 25.78 28.14 -4.53
CA ASN A 245 25.18 27.94 -5.85
C ASN A 245 25.33 26.50 -6.31
N ASP A 246 24.47 26.13 -7.26
CA ASP A 246 24.51 24.88 -8.00
C ASP A 246 24.32 23.62 -7.15
N LEU A 247 23.61 23.77 -6.02
CA LEU A 247 23.17 22.65 -5.20
C LEU A 247 21.96 21.97 -5.85
N VAL A 248 22.05 20.65 -6.00
CA VAL A 248 21.00 19.81 -6.58
C VAL A 248 20.57 18.79 -5.54
N LEU A 249 19.28 18.81 -5.20
CA LEU A 249 18.65 17.83 -4.30
C LEU A 249 18.32 16.56 -5.10
N SER A 250 18.57 15.39 -4.54
CA SER A 250 18.11 14.09 -5.08
C SER A 250 17.05 13.49 -4.15
N TYR A 251 15.98 12.94 -4.74
CA TYR A 251 14.85 12.37 -4.01
C TYR A 251 14.09 11.30 -4.81
N TYR A 252 13.39 10.40 -4.11
CA TYR A 252 12.29 9.64 -4.70
C TYR A 252 11.01 10.47 -4.66
N LYS A 253 10.19 10.39 -5.70
CA LYS A 253 8.92 11.13 -5.79
C LYS A 253 7.76 10.15 -5.94
N PHE A 254 6.64 10.46 -5.29
CA PHE A 254 5.40 9.71 -5.43
C PHE A 254 4.77 9.96 -6.80
N THR A 255 4.16 8.91 -7.35
CA THR A 255 3.27 9.05 -8.51
C THR A 255 1.94 9.65 -8.06
N GLN A 256 1.07 10.02 -9.00
CA GLN A 256 -0.30 10.43 -8.65
C GLN A 256 -1.01 9.38 -7.77
N THR A 257 -0.97 8.10 -8.15
CA THR A 257 -1.53 7.01 -7.34
C THR A 257 -0.88 6.92 -5.96
N GLY A 258 0.44 7.13 -5.88
CA GLY A 258 1.16 7.24 -4.63
C GLY A 258 0.64 8.36 -3.72
N ASP A 259 0.50 9.56 -4.28
CA ASP A 259 0.03 10.76 -3.58
C ASP A 259 -1.44 10.64 -3.14
N GLU A 260 -2.29 10.02 -3.96
CA GLU A 260 -3.68 9.74 -3.59
C GLU A 260 -3.74 8.79 -2.40
N LEU A 261 -3.06 7.64 -2.47
CA LEU A 261 -3.04 6.67 -1.36
C LEU A 261 -2.32 7.19 -0.11
N PHE A 262 -1.37 8.11 -0.25
CA PHE A 262 -0.70 8.79 0.86
C PHE A 262 -1.73 9.46 1.80
N ARG A 263 -2.80 10.05 1.25
CA ARG A 263 -3.82 10.82 2.00
C ARG A 263 -4.56 9.99 3.04
N LEU A 264 -4.58 8.67 2.89
CA LEU A 264 -5.23 7.76 3.83
C LEU A 264 -4.47 7.62 5.16
N MET A 265 -3.22 8.09 5.18
CA MET A 265 -2.28 7.91 6.26
C MET A 265 -1.93 9.24 6.91
N ASN A 266 -2.10 9.28 8.23
CA ASN A 266 -1.81 10.45 9.05
C ASN A 266 -0.62 10.13 9.96
N TYR A 267 0.60 10.29 9.44
CA TYR A 267 1.84 10.04 10.20
C TYR A 267 2.66 11.32 10.36
N PRO A 268 3.10 11.64 11.58
CA PRO A 268 4.09 12.69 11.77
C PRO A 268 5.44 12.26 11.19
N ILE A 269 6.29 13.23 10.88
CA ILE A 269 7.67 12.97 10.45
C ILE A 269 8.41 12.08 11.46
N ASN A 270 9.10 11.07 10.95
CA ASN A 270 9.97 10.20 11.72
C ASN A 270 11.09 11.03 12.37
N LYS A 271 11.24 10.92 13.70
CA LYS A 271 12.21 11.71 14.48
C LYS A 271 13.66 11.47 14.05
N VAL A 272 14.01 10.22 13.73
CA VAL A 272 15.36 9.87 13.27
C VAL A 272 15.60 10.45 11.88
N TYR A 273 14.61 10.36 10.99
CA TYR A 273 14.71 10.97 9.66
C TYR A 273 14.89 12.49 9.72
N LYS A 274 14.15 13.17 10.60
CA LYS A 274 14.32 14.61 10.85
C LYS A 274 15.75 14.96 11.28
N GLN A 275 16.34 14.18 12.19
CA GLN A 275 17.73 14.36 12.62
C GLN A 275 18.74 14.09 11.50
N LEU A 276 18.50 13.05 10.68
CA LEU A 276 19.34 12.75 9.51
C LEU A 276 19.37 13.91 8.53
N ILE A 277 18.21 14.49 8.19
CA ILE A 277 18.13 15.69 7.35
C ILE A 277 18.96 16.82 7.96
N GLY A 278 18.76 17.12 9.24
CA GLY A 278 19.53 18.16 9.95
C GLY A 278 21.03 17.98 9.79
N SER A 279 21.55 16.84 10.22
CA SER A 279 22.98 16.53 10.18
C SER A 279 23.58 16.51 8.77
N ALA A 280 22.83 16.02 7.78
CA ALA A 280 23.35 15.86 6.43
C ALA A 280 23.35 17.17 5.66
N PHE A 281 22.38 18.07 5.91
CA PHE A 281 22.15 19.24 5.07
C PHE A 281 22.71 20.53 5.68
N GLU A 282 23.03 20.56 6.98
CA GLU A 282 23.48 21.79 7.68
C GLU A 282 24.74 22.44 7.09
N GLY A 283 25.60 21.68 6.42
CA GLY A 283 26.80 22.23 5.76
C GLY A 283 26.47 23.21 4.63
N GLU A 284 25.51 22.88 3.77
CA GLU A 284 25.22 23.61 2.53
C GLU A 284 23.82 24.26 2.53
N PHE A 285 23.03 24.04 3.58
CA PHE A 285 21.70 24.62 3.75
C PHE A 285 21.55 25.25 5.13
N GLU A 286 20.83 26.37 5.19
CA GLU A 286 20.19 26.84 6.42
C GLU A 286 18.83 26.11 6.53
N LEU A 287 18.60 25.44 7.65
CA LEU A 287 17.40 24.63 7.88
C LEU A 287 16.50 25.31 8.91
N VAL A 288 15.26 25.60 8.52
CA VAL A 288 14.26 26.15 9.44
C VAL A 288 13.05 25.22 9.49
N TRP A 289 12.71 24.78 10.70
CA TRP A 289 11.50 23.99 10.97
C TRP A 289 10.44 24.86 11.62
N HIS A 290 9.28 24.95 11.00
CA HIS A 290 8.12 25.65 11.53
C HIS A 290 7.03 24.64 11.91
N SER A 291 6.35 24.85 13.03
CA SER A 291 5.12 24.12 13.33
C SER A 291 3.98 24.72 12.50
N LEU A 292 3.22 23.89 11.81
CA LEU A 292 1.97 24.26 11.17
C LEU A 292 0.88 24.26 12.25
N LYS A 293 0.08 25.33 12.30
CA LYS A 293 -1.05 25.45 13.20
C LYS A 293 -2.23 24.62 12.71
#